data_AF-A0AAU0UM32-F1
#
_entry.id   AF-A0AAU0UM32-F1
#
_cell.length_a   1.000
_cell.length_b   1.000
_cell.length_c   1.000
_cell.angle_alpha   90.00
_cell.angle_beta   90.00
_cell.angle_gamma   90.00
#
_symmetry.space_group_name_H-M   'P 1'
#
loop_
_entity.id
_entity.type
_entity.pdbx_description
1 polymer ?
#
loop_
_entity_poly.entity_id
_entity_poly.type
_entity_poly.pdbx_seq_one_letter_code
_entity_poly.pdbx_strand_id
1 'polypeptide(L)'
;MAGTNFKAIWKGFWMGAAILIGGYTLLLLWVLFGSRQSYYLPGYMRVIVFLALVMAGFSGGKAARWQGWKHGGWIGAAVALAAVAINAALIPQIVSVNQVVYKLLVGAVTGGAAAVCGVNIAFLQRRGRLGKGNKDKSLY
;
A
#
# COMPACT_ATOMS: atom_id res chain seq x y z
N MET A 1 16.11 -7.62 20.77
CA MET A 1 15.23 -8.21 19.76
C MET A 1 14.26 -7.14 19.28
N ALA A 2 14.43 -6.60 18.08
CA ALA A 2 13.57 -5.53 17.57
C ALA A 2 12.22 -6.12 17.15
N GLY A 3 11.23 -6.02 18.04
CA GLY A 3 9.88 -6.51 17.83
C GLY A 3 9.17 -5.80 16.68
N THR A 4 8.29 -6.53 16.01
CA THR A 4 7.43 -6.07 14.92
C THR A 4 6.70 -4.80 15.36
N ASN A 5 6.87 -3.70 14.62
CA ASN A 5 6.20 -2.45 14.96
C ASN A 5 4.75 -2.49 14.46
N PHE A 6 3.88 -3.09 15.28
CA PHE A 6 2.48 -3.34 14.92
C PHE A 6 1.72 -2.07 14.51
N LYS A 7 2.01 -0.93 15.16
CA LYS A 7 1.41 0.37 14.80
C LYS A 7 1.76 0.81 13.38
N ALA A 8 2.97 0.51 12.90
CA ALA A 8 3.39 0.82 11.54
C ALA A 8 2.65 -0.03 10.50
N ILE A 9 2.46 -1.33 10.80
CA ILE A 9 1.69 -2.26 9.97
C ILE A 9 0.24 -1.81 9.87
N TRP A 10 -0.38 -1.53 11.02
CA TRP A 10 -1.76 -1.11 11.11
C TRP A 10 -2.03 0.19 10.33
N LYS A 11 -1.13 1.18 10.48
CA LYS A 11 -1.22 2.44 9.73
C LYS A 11 -1.13 2.23 8.22
N GLY A 12 -0.18 1.42 7.76
CA GLY A 12 -0.03 1.12 6.34
C GLY A 12 -1.23 0.37 5.77
N PHE A 13 -1.74 -0.61 6.52
CA PHE A 13 -2.94 -1.36 6.15
C PHE A 13 -4.16 -0.45 6.01
N TRP A 14 -4.45 0.41 6.98
CA TRP A 14 -5.58 1.34 6.90
C TRP A 14 -5.47 2.33 5.74
N MET A 15 -4.26 2.79 5.43
CA MET A 15 -4.02 3.65 4.27
C MET A 15 -4.35 2.91 2.97
N GLY A 16 -3.90 1.65 2.84
CA GLY A 16 -4.21 0.79 1.70
C GLY A 16 -5.70 0.48 1.59
N ALA A 17 -6.34 0.16 2.71
CA ALA A 17 -7.77 -0.12 2.78
C ALA A 17 -8.61 1.09 2.38
N ALA A 18 -8.24 2.30 2.82
CA ALA A 18 -8.91 3.53 2.43
C ALA A 18 -8.82 3.79 0.92
N ILE A 19 -7.65 3.56 0.31
CA ILE A 19 -7.47 3.71 -1.14
C ILE A 19 -8.25 2.63 -1.91
N LEU A 20 -8.26 1.38 -1.43
CA LEU A 20 -9.07 0.33 -2.03
C LEU A 20 -10.55 0.70 -1.97
N ILE A 21 -11.10 0.90 -0.78
CA ILE A 21 -12.53 1.19 -0.60
C ILE A 21 -12.90 2.44 -1.39
N GLY A 22 -12.19 3.56 -1.21
CA GLY A 22 -12.47 4.81 -1.92
C GLY A 22 -12.35 4.67 -3.43
N GLY A 23 -11.32 3.98 -3.92
CA GLY A 23 -11.11 3.75 -5.35
C GLY A 23 -12.19 2.87 -5.97
N TYR A 24 -12.56 1.76 -5.33
CA TYR A 24 -13.65 0.90 -5.78
C TYR A 24 -15.00 1.60 -5.73
N THR A 25 -15.29 2.40 -4.68
CA THR A 25 -16.52 3.19 -4.60
C THR A 25 -16.59 4.23 -5.73
N LEU A 26 -15.52 4.99 -5.98
CA LEU A 26 -15.45 5.93 -7.10
C LEU A 26 -15.65 5.23 -8.44
N LEU A 27 -15.04 4.06 -8.63
CA LEU A 27 -15.18 3.27 -9.83
C LEU A 27 -16.63 2.79 -10.03
N LEU A 28 -17.29 2.32 -8.97
CA LEU A 28 -18.68 1.90 -9.01
C LEU A 28 -19.61 3.07 -9.32
N LEU A 29 -19.44 4.22 -8.66
CA LEU A 29 -20.21 5.43 -8.98
C LEU A 29 -20.00 5.82 -10.44
N TRP A 30 -18.77 5.77 -10.94
CA TRP A 30 -18.48 6.10 -12.33
C TRP A 30 -19.15 5.15 -13.33
N VAL A 31 -19.25 3.84 -13.03
CA VAL A 31 -19.99 2.88 -13.87
C VAL A 31 -21.49 3.09 -13.78
N LEU A 32 -22.03 3.37 -12.59
CA LEU A 32 -23.48 3.52 -12.38
C LEU A 32 -24.02 4.81 -13.02
N PHE A 33 -23.25 5.90 -12.98
CA PHE A 33 -23.66 7.21 -13.51
C PHE A 33 -23.08 7.53 -14.90
N GLY A 34 -22.04 6.82 -15.33
CA GLY A 34 -21.44 6.98 -16.65
C GLY A 34 -22.04 6.00 -17.64
N SER A 35 -22.63 6.51 -18.73
CA SER A 35 -23.12 5.71 -19.87
C SER A 35 -22.02 4.97 -20.67
N ARG A 36 -20.84 4.74 -20.07
CA ARG A 36 -19.67 4.15 -20.75
C ARG A 36 -19.62 2.64 -20.56
N GLN A 37 -19.24 1.94 -21.63
CA GLN A 37 -19.04 0.50 -21.63
C GLN A 37 -17.98 0.06 -20.60
N SER A 38 -18.34 -0.93 -19.79
CA SER A 38 -17.53 -1.56 -18.73
C SER A 38 -16.26 -2.27 -19.20
N TYR A 39 -15.86 -2.13 -20.46
CA TYR A 39 -14.74 -2.86 -21.08
C TYR A 39 -13.40 -2.59 -20.38
N TYR A 40 -13.18 -1.35 -19.91
CA TYR A 40 -11.94 -0.95 -19.24
C TYR A 40 -11.93 -1.19 -17.72
N LEU A 41 -13.03 -1.69 -17.14
CA LEU A 41 -13.21 -1.82 -15.70
C LEU A 41 -12.10 -2.66 -15.01
N PRO A 42 -11.68 -3.81 -15.57
CA PRO A 42 -10.60 -4.60 -14.97
C PRO A 42 -9.26 -3.87 -14.96
N GLY A 43 -9.02 -3.00 -15.95
CA GLY A 43 -7.80 -2.19 -16.04
C GLY A 43 -7.72 -1.17 -14.91
N TYR A 44 -8.81 -0.44 -14.66
CA TYR A 44 -8.86 0.53 -13.57
C TYR A 44 -8.76 -0.13 -12.19
N MET A 45 -9.40 -1.28 -11.99
CA MET A 45 -9.26 -2.07 -10.75
C MET A 45 -7.81 -2.44 -10.47
N ARG A 46 -7.04 -2.87 -11.49
CA ARG A 46 -5.61 -3.17 -11.34
C ARG A 46 -4.81 -1.94 -10.92
N VAL A 47 -5.10 -0.78 -11.49
CA VAL A 47 -4.42 0.49 -11.14
C VAL A 47 -4.74 0.89 -9.70
N ILE A 48 -6.00 0.80 -9.27
CA ILE A 48 -6.41 1.10 -7.88
C ILE A 48 -5.69 0.17 -6.90
N VAL A 49 -5.67 -1.13 -7.18
CA VAL A 49 -4.97 -2.12 -6.34
C VAL A 49 -3.47 -1.85 -6.28
N PHE A 50 -2.85 -1.53 -7.41
CA PHE A 50 -1.43 -1.19 -7.45
C PHE A 50 -1.12 0.06 -6.62
N LEU A 51 -1.90 1.13 -6.78
CA LEU A 51 -1.78 2.35 -5.98
C LEU A 51 -1.96 2.07 -4.48
N ALA A 52 -2.96 1.27 -4.12
CA ALA A 52 -3.19 0.89 -2.73
C ALA A 52 -1.99 0.12 -2.15
N LEU A 53 -1.43 -0.84 -2.88
CA LEU A 53 -0.25 -1.61 -2.46
C LEU A 53 0.97 -0.71 -2.26
N VAL A 54 1.25 0.18 -3.21
CA VAL A 54 2.39 1.10 -3.13
C VAL A 54 2.23 2.05 -1.95
N MET A 55 1.07 2.67 -1.79
CA MET A 55 0.83 3.66 -0.72
C MET A 55 0.79 3.00 0.67
N ALA A 56 0.23 1.80 0.79
CA ALA A 56 0.23 1.02 2.02
C ALA A 56 1.64 0.61 2.44
N GLY A 57 2.42 0.06 1.49
CA GLY A 57 3.82 -0.31 1.70
C GLY A 57 4.66 0.91 2.07
N PHE A 58 4.55 1.99 1.31
CA PHE A 58 5.28 3.24 1.54
C PHE A 58 4.99 3.84 2.92
N SER A 59 3.72 3.98 3.28
CA SER A 59 3.31 4.59 4.55
C SER A 59 3.70 3.73 5.75
N GLY A 60 3.59 2.40 5.63
CA GLY A 60 4.09 1.45 6.63
C GLY A 60 5.61 1.48 6.77
N GLY A 61 6.34 1.50 5.65
CA GLY A 61 7.80 1.61 5.61
C GLY A 61 8.32 2.88 6.28
N LYS A 62 7.66 4.02 6.01
CA LYS A 62 8.00 5.30 6.64
C LYS A 62 7.95 5.23 8.19
N ALA A 63 7.07 4.41 8.74
CA ALA A 63 6.94 4.20 10.18
C ALA A 63 7.85 3.08 10.75
N ALA A 64 8.22 2.07 9.93
CA ALA A 64 8.90 0.85 10.37
C ALA A 64 10.44 0.94 10.54
N ARG A 65 11.08 2.09 10.26
CA ARG A 65 12.55 2.28 10.37
C ARG A 65 13.31 1.18 9.59
N TRP A 66 14.25 0.47 10.21
CA TRP A 66 15.21 -0.42 9.53
C TRP A 66 14.62 -1.74 8.99
N GLN A 67 13.41 -2.14 9.40
CA GLN A 67 12.78 -3.39 8.95
C GLN A 67 11.62 -3.16 7.98
N GLY A 68 11.64 -2.05 7.23
CA GLY A 68 10.57 -1.67 6.31
C GLY A 68 10.20 -2.75 5.30
N TRP A 69 11.16 -3.48 4.75
CA TRP A 69 10.89 -4.53 3.76
C TRP A 69 10.01 -5.67 4.30
N LYS A 70 10.29 -6.16 5.52
CA LYS A 70 9.47 -7.21 6.16
C LYS A 70 8.05 -6.73 6.44
N HIS A 71 7.93 -5.53 7.03
CA HIS A 71 6.64 -4.95 7.39
C HIS A 71 5.83 -4.60 6.13
N GLY A 72 6.47 -4.02 5.12
CA GLY A 72 5.88 -3.73 3.81
C GLY A 72 5.41 -4.97 3.08
N GLY A 73 6.16 -6.07 3.18
CA GLY A 73 5.75 -7.36 2.63
C GLY A 73 4.46 -7.88 3.25
N TRP A 74 4.35 -7.88 4.58
CA TRP A 74 3.13 -8.27 5.28
C TRP A 74 1.94 -7.35 4.98
N ILE A 75 2.16 -6.03 4.95
CA ILE A 75 1.12 -5.05 4.59
C ILE A 75 0.65 -5.29 3.15
N GLY A 76 1.58 -5.46 2.22
CA GLY A 76 1.30 -5.72 0.81
C GLY A 76 0.52 -7.02 0.61
N ALA A 77 0.89 -8.09 1.31
CA ALA A 77 0.14 -9.35 1.30
C ALA A 77 -1.28 -9.17 1.85
N ALA A 78 -1.45 -8.48 2.97
CA ALA A 78 -2.76 -8.22 3.58
C ALA A 78 -3.67 -7.38 2.66
N VAL A 79 -3.13 -6.34 2.03
CA VAL A 79 -3.87 -5.49 1.07
C VAL A 79 -4.20 -6.27 -0.21
N ALA A 80 -3.29 -7.11 -0.71
CA ALA A 80 -3.57 -7.99 -1.83
C ALA A 80 -4.67 -9.01 -1.52
N LEU A 81 -4.67 -9.57 -0.30
CA LEU A 81 -5.73 -10.47 0.16
C LEU A 81 -7.09 -9.74 0.21
N ALA A 82 -7.13 -8.52 0.76
CA ALA A 82 -8.33 -7.70 0.78
C ALA A 82 -8.83 -7.39 -0.64
N ALA A 83 -7.94 -7.05 -1.56
CA ALA A 83 -8.29 -6.84 -2.96
C ALA A 83 -8.82 -8.12 -3.64
N VAL A 84 -8.26 -9.29 -3.33
CA VAL A 84 -8.79 -10.57 -3.81
C VAL A 84 -10.20 -10.80 -3.29
N ALA A 85 -10.45 -10.57 -1.99
CA ALA A 85 -11.77 -10.73 -1.39
C ALA A 85 -12.81 -9.79 -2.02
N ILE A 86 -12.46 -8.51 -2.22
CA ILE A 86 -13.33 -7.54 -2.89
C ILE A 86 -13.64 -7.97 -4.33
N ASN A 87 -12.62 -8.38 -5.10
CA ASN A 87 -12.83 -8.84 -6.47
C ASN A 87 -13.68 -10.11 -6.53
N ALA A 88 -13.50 -11.06 -5.60
CA ALA A 88 -14.31 -12.26 -5.53
C ALA A 88 -15.78 -11.95 -5.22
N ALA A 89 -16.05 -10.92 -4.40
CA ALA A 89 -17.40 -10.46 -4.10
C ALA A 89 -18.06 -9.70 -5.27
N LEU A 90 -17.29 -8.90 -6.02
CA LEU A 90 -17.82 -8.09 -7.14
C LEU A 90 -17.93 -8.87 -8.45
N ILE A 91 -17.01 -9.79 -8.71
CA ILE A 91 -16.94 -10.59 -9.93
C ILE A 91 -16.63 -12.03 -9.50
N PRO A 92 -17.67 -12.83 -9.19
CA PRO A 92 -17.49 -14.23 -8.80
C PRO A 92 -17.08 -15.07 -10.01
N GLN A 93 -15.83 -14.93 -10.41
CA GLN A 93 -15.15 -15.86 -11.30
C GLN A 93 -14.53 -16.95 -10.42
N ILE A 94 -14.32 -18.16 -10.96
CA ILE A 94 -13.65 -19.24 -10.23
C ILE A 94 -12.25 -18.76 -9.85
N VAL A 95 -12.08 -18.34 -8.59
CA VAL A 95 -10.80 -17.85 -8.08
C VAL A 95 -9.91 -19.07 -7.83
N SER A 96 -9.01 -19.35 -8.75
CA SER A 96 -8.01 -20.41 -8.57
C SER A 96 -7.07 -20.06 -7.42
N VAL A 97 -6.79 -21.04 -6.55
CA VAL A 97 -5.83 -20.92 -5.45
C VAL A 97 -4.48 -20.40 -5.95
N ASN A 98 -4.02 -20.88 -7.11
CA ASN A 98 -2.76 -20.44 -7.73
C ASN A 98 -2.75 -18.93 -8.02
N GLN A 99 -3.88 -18.37 -8.48
CA GLN A 99 -4.00 -16.94 -8.74
C GLN A 99 -3.99 -16.12 -7.45
N VAL A 100 -4.55 -16.64 -6.36
CA VAL A 100 -4.51 -15.98 -5.04
C VAL A 100 -3.09 -15.94 -4.53
N VAL A 101 -2.39 -17.08 -4.52
CA VAL A 101 -0.99 -17.17 -4.08
C VAL A 101 -0.11 -16.23 -4.89
N TYR A 102 -0.26 -16.20 -6.22
CA TYR A 102 0.50 -15.29 -7.08
C TYR A 102 0.22 -13.82 -6.74
N LYS A 103 -1.04 -13.43 -6.55
CA LYS A 103 -1.40 -12.06 -6.16
C LYS A 103 -0.84 -11.67 -4.79
N LEU A 104 -0.79 -12.61 -3.84
CA LEU A 104 -0.18 -12.39 -2.53
C LEU A 104 1.33 -12.19 -2.63
N LEU A 105 2.02 -13.00 -3.44
CA LEU A 105 3.45 -12.85 -3.68
C LEU A 105 3.78 -11.51 -4.35
N VAL A 106 3.03 -11.16 -5.41
CA VAL A 106 3.19 -9.87 -6.09
C VAL A 106 2.89 -8.72 -5.14
N GLY A 107 1.85 -8.83 -4.32
CA GLY A 107 1.50 -7.86 -3.29
C GLY A 107 2.61 -7.69 -2.26
N ALA A 108 3.19 -8.78 -1.76
CA ALA A 108 4.28 -8.76 -0.79
C ALA A 108 5.56 -8.14 -1.37
N VAL A 109 5.92 -8.49 -2.60
CA VAL A 109 7.10 -7.90 -3.27
C VAL A 109 6.90 -6.41 -3.52
N THR A 110 5.74 -6.03 -4.05
CA THR A 110 5.41 -4.62 -4.36
C THR A 110 5.34 -3.77 -3.09
N GLY A 111 4.65 -4.26 -2.07
CA GLY A 111 4.55 -3.59 -0.76
C GLY A 111 5.90 -3.52 -0.04
N GLY A 112 6.72 -4.57 -0.15
CA GLY A 112 8.09 -4.59 0.37
C GLY A 112 8.99 -3.55 -0.29
N ALA A 113 8.98 -3.49 -1.63
CA ALA A 113 9.73 -2.51 -2.41
C ALA A 113 9.31 -1.07 -2.07
N ALA A 114 8.00 -0.79 -2.05
CA ALA A 114 7.47 0.51 -1.69
C ALA A 114 7.83 0.90 -0.24
N ALA A 115 7.85 -0.06 0.68
CA ALA A 115 8.26 0.20 2.05
C ALA A 115 9.74 0.55 2.18
N VAL A 116 10.63 -0.06 1.39
CA VAL A 116 12.05 0.33 1.34
C VAL A 116 12.18 1.80 0.92
N CYS A 117 11.43 2.24 -0.11
CA CYS A 117 11.38 3.64 -0.50
C CYS A 117 10.89 4.55 0.64
N GLY A 118 9.83 4.14 1.34
CA GLY A 118 9.27 4.87 2.49
C GLY A 118 10.28 5.02 3.64
N VAL A 119 11.06 3.97 3.93
CA VAL A 119 12.15 4.02 4.93
C VAL A 119 13.23 5.00 4.51
N ASN A 120 13.68 4.94 3.26
CA ASN A 120 14.76 5.80 2.78
C ASN A 120 14.38 7.28 2.84
N ILE A 121 13.14 7.61 2.47
CA ILE A 121 12.62 8.98 2.60
C ILE A 121 12.50 9.41 4.06
N ALA A 122 12.04 8.54 4.96
CA ALA A 122 11.99 8.86 6.39
C ALA A 122 13.39 9.14 6.95
N PHE A 123 14.41 8.42 6.50
CA PHE A 123 15.80 8.61 6.89
C PHE A 123 16.34 9.95 6.40
N LEU A 124 16.14 10.29 5.11
CA LEU A 124 16.52 11.58 4.55
C LEU A 124 15.85 12.76 5.27
N GLN A 125 14.56 12.65 5.58
CA GLN A 125 13.81 13.68 6.32
C GLN A 125 14.36 13.92 7.74
N ARG A 126 14.81 12.87 8.43
CA ARG A 126 15.44 12.99 9.75
C ARG A 126 16.81 13.67 9.68
N ARG A 127 17.63 13.29 8.70
CA ARG A 127 18.93 13.94 8.46
C ARG A 127 18.78 15.43 8.13
N GLY A 128 17.82 15.78 7.27
CA GLY A 128 17.56 17.18 6.92
C GLY A 128 17.13 18.05 8.11
N ARG A 129 16.35 17.50 9.06
CA ARG A 129 15.96 18.22 10.28
C ARG A 129 17.13 18.42 11.25
N LEU A 130 17.98 17.41 11.40
CA LEU A 130 19.19 17.52 12.23
C LEU A 130 20.19 18.55 11.65
N GLY A 131 20.32 18.60 10.32
CA GLY A 131 21.15 19.60 9.65
C GLY A 131 20.64 21.04 9.80
N LYS A 132 19.32 21.25 9.83
CA LYS A 132 18.73 22.57 10.13
C LYS A 132 18.91 22.97 11.60
N GLY A 133 18.67 22.04 12.54
CA GLY A 133 18.81 22.33 13.97
C GLY A 133 20.24 22.66 14.41
N ASN A 134 21.25 22.23 13.66
CA ASN A 134 22.66 22.57 13.96
C ASN A 134 23.06 23.96 13.42
N LYS A 135 22.38 24.46 12.36
CA LYS A 135 22.61 25.82 11.85
C LYS A 135 22.00 26.90 12.75
N ASP A 136 20.87 26.60 13.40
CA ASP A 136 20.25 27.55 14.36
C ASP A 136 21.06 27.68 15.66
N LYS A 137 21.84 26.66 16.04
CA LYS A 137 22.68 26.69 17.25
C LYS A 137 24.06 27.32 17.04
N SER A 138 24.49 27.54 15.80
CA SER A 138 25.77 28.23 15.52
C SER A 138 25.63 29.74 15.35
N LEU A 139 24.42 30.27 15.56
CA LEU A 139 24.10 31.70 15.48
C LEU A 139 23.88 32.35 16.86
N TYR A 140 24.13 31.60 17.94
CA TYR A 140 24.15 32.04 19.33
C TYR A 140 25.46 31.57 19.96
#